data_AF-A0A1I3BAJ3-F1
#
_entry.id   AF-A0A1I3BAJ3-F1
#
_cell.length_a   1.000
_cell.length_b   1.000
_cell.length_c   1.000
_cell.angle_alpha   90.00
_cell.angle_beta   90.00
_cell.angle_gamma   90.00
#
_symmetry.space_group_name_H-M   'P 1'
#
loop_
_entity.id
_entity.type
_entity.pdbx_description
1 polymer ?
#
loop_
_entity_poly.entity_id
_entity_poly.type
_entity_poly.pdbx_seq_one_letter_code
_entity_poly.pdbx_strand_id
1 'polypeptide(L)'
;MENDRIGLSRRKVLVGLGAMGVASAGAGLGTTAYFSDEESFENNTITAGQFELEVTQSTHVVDQDGIGPDEQTFDSMLAEAQEEDQTIEVVDGFLDITDAKPGDSYKYCWDVCVKHNPGYVQITLDGDESTGNDNGVDHVDASGLLSEYMLAVVTIDDQQAGDDEDIVFQGTLGELIDEWDEGGLIHAYAGVENDEPVVEYCHLPCESDVEGAELAEDSVEVCVYLYLPSHGDIGEEVAVDGTTFDITEQMSPGNLVQGASFSGDVHFAAEQCRHNDDPFAEEAESDDPANESDVSGDDGGNATALDGGEN
;
A
#
# COMPACT_ATOMS: atom_id res chain seq x y z
N MET A 1 -99.33 22.63 19.76
CA MET A 1 -100.01 21.33 19.95
C MET A 1 -99.23 20.32 19.12
N GLU A 2 -98.71 19.27 19.78
CA GLU A 2 -98.46 17.87 19.31
C GLU A 2 -98.06 17.60 17.83
N ASN A 3 -97.15 16.70 17.44
CA ASN A 3 -96.38 15.65 18.11
C ASN A 3 -95.33 15.04 17.13
N ASP A 4 -94.30 14.37 17.66
CA ASP A 4 -93.48 13.22 17.18
C ASP A 4 -92.90 13.16 15.74
N ARG A 5 -91.57 13.12 15.53
CA ARG A 5 -90.60 11.97 15.63
C ARG A 5 -90.89 10.78 14.70
N ILE A 6 -90.04 10.55 13.68
CA ILE A 6 -89.34 9.30 13.19
C ILE A 6 -88.36 9.81 12.09
N GLY A 7 -87.07 9.48 11.93
CA GLY A 7 -86.21 8.43 12.46
C GLY A 7 -85.59 7.58 11.33
N LEU A 8 -84.52 8.04 10.65
CA LEU A 8 -83.64 7.21 9.78
C LEU A 8 -82.22 7.81 9.79
N SER A 9 -81.32 7.29 10.62
CA SER A 9 -80.30 6.27 10.31
C SER A 9 -79.13 6.76 9.46
N ARG A 10 -78.03 7.02 10.18
CA ARG A 10 -76.64 6.60 9.89
C ARG A 10 -76.40 6.17 8.45
N ARG A 11 -75.68 7.01 7.69
CA ARG A 11 -74.53 6.65 6.84
C ARG A 11 -74.43 7.61 5.65
N LYS A 12 -73.31 8.33 5.67
CA LYS A 12 -72.53 8.80 4.52
C LYS A 12 -72.92 10.12 3.84
N VAL A 13 -71.97 11.06 4.02
CA VAL A 13 -71.30 11.81 2.94
C VAL A 13 -71.95 13.15 2.57
N LEU A 14 -71.87 14.10 3.50
CA LEU A 14 -71.88 15.54 3.23
C LEU A 14 -70.75 16.17 4.07
N VAL A 15 -69.67 16.62 3.43
CA VAL A 15 -69.43 18.01 2.95
C VAL A 15 -68.89 18.92 4.05
N GLY A 16 -67.72 19.50 3.80
CA GLY A 16 -67.02 20.52 4.60
C GLY A 16 -65.65 19.98 5.05
N LEU A 17 -64.51 20.30 4.43
CA LEU A 17 -63.99 21.63 4.09
C LEU A 17 -64.28 22.66 5.21
N GLY A 18 -63.32 22.75 6.13
CA GLY A 18 -63.15 23.90 7.01
C GLY A 18 -63.54 23.68 8.46
N ALA A 19 -62.59 23.20 9.28
CA ALA A 19 -62.41 23.66 10.66
C ALA A 19 -61.11 23.06 11.21
N MET A 20 -60.10 23.92 11.35
CA MET A 20 -58.90 23.62 12.14
C MET A 20 -59.27 23.26 13.58
N GLY A 21 -58.46 22.40 14.21
CA GLY A 21 -58.14 22.60 15.62
C GLY A 21 -58.10 21.36 16.52
N VAL A 22 -56.87 21.05 16.94
CA VAL A 22 -56.45 20.63 18.29
C VAL A 22 -56.52 19.13 18.65
N ALA A 23 -55.41 18.68 19.26
CA ALA A 23 -55.18 17.50 20.10
C ALA A 23 -54.40 16.32 19.46
N SER A 24 -53.08 16.52 19.41
CA SER A 24 -51.98 15.57 19.69
C SER A 24 -52.34 14.17 20.21
N ALA A 25 -51.79 13.14 19.55
CA ALA A 25 -51.00 12.03 20.12
C ALA A 25 -51.06 10.80 19.20
N GLY A 26 -49.92 10.40 18.62
CA GLY A 26 -49.72 9.05 18.07
C GLY A 26 -49.21 8.97 16.63
N ALA A 27 -47.91 8.67 16.51
CA ALA A 27 -47.25 7.86 15.48
C ALA A 27 -47.32 8.29 13.99
N GLY A 28 -46.15 8.60 13.42
CA GLY A 28 -45.93 8.69 11.97
C GLY A 28 -44.77 9.59 11.55
N LEU A 29 -43.62 9.52 12.24
CA LEU A 29 -42.37 10.16 11.83
C LEU A 29 -41.68 9.31 10.76
N GLY A 30 -41.19 9.94 9.69
CA GLY A 30 -40.41 9.30 8.63
C GLY A 30 -39.65 10.35 7.80
N THR A 31 -38.54 10.81 8.39
CA THR A 31 -37.34 11.46 7.81
C THR A 31 -37.53 12.57 6.75
N THR A 32 -37.76 13.79 7.23
CA THR A 32 -37.09 14.96 6.63
C THR A 32 -35.73 15.09 7.32
N ALA A 33 -34.63 14.71 6.66
CA ALA A 33 -33.29 14.97 7.21
C ALA A 33 -33.04 16.47 7.18
N TYR A 34 -33.05 17.05 8.36
CA TYR A 34 -32.68 18.42 8.66
C TYR A 34 -31.18 18.37 8.97
N PHE A 35 -30.34 18.77 8.02
CA PHE A 35 -28.90 18.92 8.28
C PHE A 35 -28.72 20.15 9.16
N SER A 36 -28.66 19.92 10.47
CA SER A 36 -28.29 20.90 11.48
C SER A 36 -27.26 20.34 12.45
N ASP A 37 -26.33 19.55 11.95
CA ASP A 37 -25.10 19.37 12.69
C ASP A 37 -24.32 20.68 12.58
N GLU A 38 -24.65 21.58 13.49
CA GLU A 38 -23.74 22.57 13.99
C GLU A 38 -22.93 21.84 15.07
N GLU A 39 -21.93 21.06 14.63
CA GLU A 39 -21.00 20.41 15.54
C GLU A 39 -20.23 21.49 16.29
N SER A 40 -20.44 21.55 17.60
CA SER A 40 -19.63 22.40 18.46
C SER A 40 -18.27 21.76 18.64
N PHE A 41 -17.23 22.38 18.08
CA PHE A 41 -15.84 22.07 18.39
C PHE A 41 -15.44 22.60 19.78
N GLU A 42 -16.21 22.26 20.83
CA GLU A 42 -15.81 22.58 22.20
C GLU A 42 -14.92 21.44 22.72
N ASN A 43 -13.62 21.75 22.90
CA ASN A 43 -12.50 20.85 23.18
C ASN A 43 -11.85 20.14 21.98
N ASN A 44 -12.06 20.59 20.74
CA ASN A 44 -11.20 20.12 19.65
C ASN A 44 -9.89 20.93 19.66
N THR A 45 -8.80 20.33 20.13
CA THR A 45 -7.46 20.81 19.86
C THR A 45 -7.13 20.43 18.42
N ILE A 46 -7.28 21.36 17.48
CA ILE A 46 -6.63 21.24 16.16
C ILE A 46 -5.15 21.56 16.40
N THR A 47 -4.43 20.60 16.94
CA THR A 47 -2.98 20.53 16.72
C THR A 47 -2.84 19.97 15.32
N ALA A 48 -2.32 20.75 14.38
CA ALA A 48 -1.76 20.17 13.16
C ALA A 48 -0.71 19.16 13.63
N GLY A 49 -0.98 17.87 13.42
CA GLY A 49 -0.01 16.81 13.71
C GLY A 49 1.07 16.82 12.64
N GLN A 50 2.32 16.58 13.04
CA GLN A 50 3.38 16.21 12.10
C GLN A 50 3.14 14.76 11.67
N PHE A 51 3.41 14.42 10.42
CA PHE A 51 3.41 13.05 9.92
C PHE A 51 4.61 12.93 9.01
N GLU A 52 5.45 11.96 9.27
CA GLU A 52 6.72 11.79 8.59
C GLU A 52 7.02 10.29 8.49
N LEU A 53 7.64 9.90 7.38
CA LEU A 53 8.10 8.55 7.14
C LEU A 53 9.62 8.59 7.03
N GLU A 54 10.30 7.81 7.85
CA GLU A 54 11.72 7.52 7.72
C GLU A 54 11.87 6.04 7.35
N VAL A 55 12.71 5.76 6.35
CA VAL A 55 13.00 4.40 5.90
C VAL A 55 14.51 4.25 5.80
N THR A 56 15.04 3.20 6.43
CA THR A 56 16.44 2.81 6.27
C THR A 56 16.49 1.48 5.54
N GLN A 57 17.27 1.39 4.47
CA GLN A 57 17.48 0.16 3.73
C GLN A 57 18.81 -0.46 4.13
N SER A 58 18.81 -1.75 4.43
CA SER A 58 20.00 -2.52 4.78
C SER A 58 20.11 -3.78 3.90
N THR A 59 21.34 -4.17 3.60
CA THR A 59 21.67 -5.46 3.01
C THR A 59 22.23 -6.35 4.12
N HIS A 60 21.59 -7.50 4.34
CA HIS A 60 21.94 -8.45 5.40
C HIS A 60 22.79 -9.59 4.87
N VAL A 61 22.49 -10.07 3.66
CA VAL A 61 23.18 -11.21 3.05
C VAL A 61 23.41 -10.93 1.58
N VAL A 62 24.63 -11.22 1.14
CA VAL A 62 24.96 -11.46 -0.27
C VAL A 62 25.91 -12.66 -0.28
N ASP A 63 25.45 -13.79 -0.81
CA ASP A 63 26.27 -14.99 -1.00
C ASP A 63 26.33 -15.30 -2.50
N GLN A 64 27.47 -15.01 -3.12
CA GLN A 64 27.80 -15.35 -4.50
C GLN A 64 29.07 -16.20 -4.52
N ASP A 65 29.05 -17.28 -3.72
CA ASP A 65 30.08 -18.30 -3.62
C ASP A 65 31.52 -17.80 -3.36
N GLY A 66 31.65 -16.58 -2.82
CA GLY A 66 32.91 -15.92 -2.47
C GLY A 66 33.63 -15.26 -3.65
N ILE A 67 33.03 -15.20 -4.85
CA ILE A 67 33.70 -14.69 -6.05
C ILE A 67 32.85 -13.72 -6.89
N GLY A 68 31.58 -13.54 -6.57
CA GLY A 68 30.71 -12.61 -7.28
C GLY A 68 31.04 -11.12 -7.05
N PRO A 69 30.62 -10.24 -7.97
CA PRO A 69 30.86 -8.79 -7.87
C PRO A 69 30.05 -8.12 -6.75
N ASP A 70 28.83 -8.59 -6.49
CA ASP A 70 27.94 -8.04 -5.47
C ASP A 70 28.49 -8.40 -4.08
N GLU A 71 28.88 -9.65 -3.85
CA GLU A 71 29.47 -10.10 -2.58
C GLU A 71 30.78 -9.36 -2.27
N GLN A 72 31.66 -9.15 -3.27
CA GLN A 72 32.88 -8.37 -3.06
C GLN A 72 32.59 -6.91 -2.69
N THR A 73 31.52 -6.33 -3.23
CA THR A 73 31.09 -4.96 -2.91
C THR A 73 30.55 -4.93 -1.47
N PHE A 74 29.66 -5.85 -1.14
CA PHE A 74 29.11 -6.03 0.20
C PHE A 74 30.21 -6.22 1.25
N ASP A 75 31.13 -7.17 1.04
CA ASP A 75 32.26 -7.45 1.94
C ASP A 75 33.15 -6.21 2.14
N SER A 76 33.40 -5.45 1.08
CA SER A 76 34.20 -4.23 1.16
C SER A 76 33.50 -3.16 2.00
N MET A 77 32.21 -2.92 1.75
CA MET A 77 31.42 -1.95 2.50
C MET A 77 31.27 -2.36 3.96
N LEU A 78 31.02 -3.65 4.23
CA LEU A 78 30.90 -4.19 5.57
C LEU A 78 32.23 -4.06 6.33
N ALA A 79 33.35 -4.40 5.69
CA ALA A 79 34.67 -4.24 6.29
C ALA A 79 34.98 -2.77 6.63
N GLU A 80 34.59 -1.82 5.76
CA GLU A 80 34.73 -0.38 6.01
C GLU A 80 33.88 0.07 7.19
N ALA A 81 32.60 -0.32 7.25
CA ALA A 81 31.70 -0.01 8.37
C ALA A 81 32.24 -0.59 9.70
N GLN A 82 32.78 -1.81 9.66
CA GLN A 82 33.37 -2.48 10.81
C GLN A 82 34.68 -1.86 11.31
N GLU A 83 35.33 -0.97 10.54
CA GLU A 83 36.44 -0.16 11.05
C GLU A 83 35.96 0.86 12.10
N GLU A 84 34.74 1.35 11.95
CA GLU A 84 34.11 2.29 12.89
C GLU A 84 33.43 1.56 14.05
N ASP A 85 32.65 0.51 13.74
CA ASP A 85 31.97 -0.33 14.73
C ASP A 85 31.97 -1.81 14.32
N GLN A 86 32.74 -2.62 15.05
CA GLN A 86 32.89 -4.06 14.80
C GLN A 86 31.63 -4.88 15.05
N THR A 87 30.55 -4.28 15.56
CA THR A 87 29.25 -4.94 15.77
C THR A 87 28.30 -4.81 14.58
N ILE A 88 28.68 -4.03 13.56
CA ILE A 88 27.90 -3.91 12.32
C ILE A 88 27.97 -5.22 11.55
N GLU A 89 26.80 -5.77 11.21
CA GLU A 89 26.63 -7.00 10.41
C GLU A 89 25.88 -6.76 9.10
N VAL A 90 25.38 -5.54 8.87
CA VAL A 90 24.58 -5.13 7.71
C VAL A 90 25.11 -3.81 7.16
N VAL A 91 24.84 -3.50 5.89
CA VAL A 91 25.26 -2.23 5.26
C VAL A 91 24.14 -1.59 4.46
N ASP A 92 24.16 -0.26 4.35
CA ASP A 92 23.27 0.47 3.44
C ASP A 92 23.50 0.00 1.99
N GLY A 93 22.44 -0.30 1.26
CA GLY A 93 22.55 -0.82 -0.10
C GLY A 93 21.28 -0.59 -0.91
N PHE A 94 21.36 -0.86 -2.21
CA PHE A 94 20.25 -0.83 -3.16
C PHE A 94 20.01 -2.24 -3.71
N LEU A 95 18.81 -2.50 -4.22
CA LEU A 95 18.43 -3.81 -4.79
C LEU A 95 18.96 -3.92 -6.22
N ASP A 96 20.26 -4.16 -6.36
CA ASP A 96 20.91 -4.51 -7.62
C ASP A 96 21.55 -5.89 -7.51
N ILE A 97 21.24 -6.75 -8.47
CA ILE A 97 21.75 -8.10 -8.55
C ILE A 97 22.48 -8.28 -9.88
N THR A 98 23.79 -8.56 -9.81
CA THR A 98 24.63 -8.71 -10.98
C THR A 98 25.43 -10.01 -10.96
N ASP A 99 25.47 -10.69 -12.10
CA ASP A 99 26.20 -11.96 -12.27
C ASP A 99 25.79 -13.05 -11.26
N ALA A 100 24.51 -13.05 -10.85
CA ALA A 100 23.94 -14.10 -10.03
C ALA A 100 24.04 -15.46 -10.73
N LYS A 101 24.45 -16.46 -9.97
CA LYS A 101 24.63 -17.85 -10.41
C LYS A 101 23.71 -18.76 -9.60
N PRO A 102 23.33 -19.92 -10.17
CA PRO A 102 22.56 -20.90 -9.43
C PRO A 102 23.29 -21.32 -8.15
N GLY A 103 22.65 -21.10 -7.00
CA GLY A 103 23.21 -21.26 -5.65
C GLY A 103 23.30 -19.94 -4.86
N ASP A 104 23.27 -18.79 -5.55
CA ASP A 104 23.45 -17.48 -4.92
C ASP A 104 22.21 -17.04 -4.12
N SER A 105 22.43 -16.25 -3.07
CA SER A 105 21.37 -15.73 -2.20
C SER A 105 21.60 -14.28 -1.78
N TYR A 106 20.50 -13.58 -1.53
CA TYR A 106 20.49 -12.18 -1.14
C TYR A 106 19.43 -11.94 -0.05
N LYS A 107 19.69 -11.08 0.94
CA LYS A 107 18.69 -10.61 1.91
C LYS A 107 18.79 -9.09 2.04
N TYR A 108 17.69 -8.41 1.75
CA TYR A 108 17.55 -6.96 1.90
C TYR A 108 16.44 -6.69 2.90
N CYS A 109 16.61 -5.71 3.77
CA CYS A 109 15.61 -5.33 4.75
C CYS A 109 15.39 -3.81 4.74
N TRP A 110 14.20 -3.40 5.15
CA TRP A 110 13.82 -2.01 5.32
C TRP A 110 13.25 -1.81 6.71
N ASP A 111 13.89 -0.94 7.48
CA ASP A 111 13.37 -0.40 8.73
C ASP A 111 12.45 0.77 8.40
N VAL A 112 11.15 0.57 8.61
CA VAL A 112 10.11 1.56 8.33
C VAL A 112 9.66 2.20 9.64
N CYS A 113 9.83 3.51 9.72
CA CYS A 113 9.58 4.31 10.91
C CYS A 113 8.59 5.44 10.58
N VAL A 114 7.32 5.21 10.86
CA VAL A 114 6.29 6.27 10.84
C VAL A 114 6.47 7.13 12.09
N LYS A 115 6.55 8.45 11.95
CA LYS A 115 6.75 9.36 13.08
C LYS A 115 5.51 10.17 13.41
N HIS A 116 5.45 10.53 14.69
CA HIS A 116 4.53 11.44 15.35
C HIS A 116 3.09 10.96 15.48
N ASN A 117 2.53 10.39 14.42
CA ASN A 117 1.16 9.87 14.38
C ASN A 117 1.12 8.50 13.70
N PRO A 118 0.16 7.63 14.07
CA PRO A 118 0.00 6.35 13.40
C PRO A 118 -0.29 6.49 11.90
N GLY A 119 0.23 5.55 11.11
CA GLY A 119 0.14 5.60 9.65
C GLY A 119 0.06 4.23 9.00
N TYR A 120 -0.61 4.19 7.86
CA TYR A 120 -0.51 3.12 6.88
C TYR A 120 0.77 3.30 6.06
N VAL A 121 1.39 2.18 5.67
CA VAL A 121 2.55 2.19 4.78
C VAL A 121 2.33 1.21 3.64
N GLN A 122 2.72 1.62 2.44
CA GLN A 122 2.70 0.82 1.22
C GLN A 122 4.12 0.75 0.65
N ILE A 123 4.50 -0.44 0.18
CA ILE A 123 5.72 -0.69 -0.56
C ILE A 123 5.34 -1.10 -1.97
N THR A 124 5.95 -0.47 -2.96
CA THR A 124 5.88 -0.91 -4.36
C THR A 124 7.29 -1.09 -4.90
N LEU A 125 7.46 -1.94 -5.91
CA LEU A 125 8.76 -2.24 -6.50
C LEU A 125 8.64 -2.14 -8.02
N ASP A 126 9.40 -1.22 -8.61
CA ASP A 126 9.59 -1.14 -10.06
C ASP A 126 10.89 -1.87 -10.42
N GLY A 127 10.78 -2.95 -11.18
CA GLY A 127 11.89 -3.83 -11.52
C GLY A 127 12.32 -3.73 -12.97
N ASP A 128 13.62 -3.54 -13.20
CA ASP A 128 14.27 -3.59 -14.50
C ASP A 128 15.18 -4.82 -14.62
N GLU A 129 15.04 -5.57 -15.72
CA GLU A 129 15.82 -6.79 -15.95
C GLU A 129 16.46 -6.86 -17.32
N SER A 130 17.56 -7.62 -17.39
CA SER A 130 18.20 -7.96 -18.66
C SER A 130 18.71 -9.39 -18.66
N THR A 131 18.65 -10.03 -19.83
CA THR A 131 19.23 -11.36 -20.01
C THR A 131 20.75 -11.26 -20.26
N GLY A 132 21.46 -12.37 -20.07
CA GLY A 132 22.88 -12.45 -20.45
C GLY A 132 23.14 -12.18 -21.93
N ASN A 133 22.19 -12.56 -22.80
CA ASN A 133 22.27 -12.25 -24.24
C ASN A 133 22.21 -10.74 -24.51
N ASP A 134 21.42 -9.99 -23.75
CA ASP A 134 21.31 -8.52 -23.89
C ASP A 134 22.59 -7.82 -23.43
N ASN A 135 23.25 -8.40 -22.43
CA ASN A 135 24.53 -7.95 -21.88
C ASN A 135 25.75 -8.42 -22.69
N GLY A 136 25.54 -9.13 -23.80
CA GLY A 136 26.58 -9.54 -24.72
C GLY A 136 27.45 -10.71 -24.24
N VAL A 137 26.89 -11.57 -23.39
CA VAL A 137 27.59 -12.75 -22.86
C VAL A 137 27.50 -13.92 -23.85
N ASP A 138 28.65 -14.45 -24.27
CA ASP A 138 28.76 -15.54 -25.26
C ASP A 138 28.59 -16.93 -24.59
N HIS A 139 27.33 -17.35 -24.38
CA HIS A 139 26.99 -18.70 -23.92
C HIS A 139 26.09 -19.45 -24.91
N VAL A 140 25.95 -20.77 -24.70
CA VAL A 140 25.08 -21.62 -25.53
C VAL A 140 23.60 -21.27 -25.37
N ASP A 141 23.21 -20.83 -24.17
CA ASP A 141 21.89 -20.30 -23.84
C ASP A 141 22.01 -19.44 -22.58
N ALA A 142 21.63 -18.15 -22.68
CA ALA A 142 21.65 -17.14 -21.62
C ALA A 142 20.44 -16.20 -21.78
N SER A 143 19.27 -16.80 -22.06
CA SER A 143 18.03 -16.11 -22.42
C SER A 143 17.03 -15.95 -21.28
N GLY A 144 17.31 -16.51 -20.10
CA GLY A 144 16.42 -16.43 -18.93
C GLY A 144 16.59 -15.13 -18.16
N LEU A 145 15.51 -14.72 -17.48
CA LEU A 145 15.48 -13.58 -16.55
C LEU A 145 15.66 -14.08 -15.11
N LEU A 146 16.08 -13.22 -14.19
CA LEU A 146 16.25 -13.62 -12.79
C LEU A 146 14.89 -13.78 -12.11
N SER A 147 13.93 -12.92 -12.41
CA SER A 147 12.56 -12.94 -11.90
C SER A 147 11.84 -14.27 -12.10
N GLU A 148 12.15 -14.98 -13.20
CA GLU A 148 11.54 -16.28 -13.53
C GLU A 148 12.00 -17.42 -12.61
N TYR A 149 13.17 -17.30 -11.98
CA TYR A 149 13.82 -18.41 -11.27
C TYR A 149 14.22 -18.10 -9.83
N MET A 150 14.50 -16.85 -9.48
CA MET A 150 14.77 -16.49 -8.09
C MET A 150 13.53 -16.69 -7.25
N LEU A 151 13.67 -17.51 -6.21
CA LEU A 151 12.67 -17.63 -5.16
C LEU A 151 12.73 -16.40 -4.28
N ALA A 152 11.57 -15.89 -3.88
CA ALA A 152 11.42 -14.75 -3.02
C ALA A 152 10.55 -15.12 -1.81
N VAL A 153 11.02 -14.73 -0.63
CA VAL A 153 10.28 -14.80 0.63
C VAL A 153 10.29 -13.42 1.25
N VAL A 154 9.12 -12.90 1.63
CA VAL A 154 9.01 -11.62 2.33
C VAL A 154 8.52 -11.88 3.74
N THR A 155 9.25 -11.33 4.71
CA THR A 155 8.87 -11.32 6.11
C THR A 155 8.60 -9.91 6.60
N ILE A 156 7.73 -9.79 7.61
CA ILE A 156 7.44 -8.55 8.33
C ILE A 156 7.57 -8.82 9.83
N ASP A 157 8.31 -7.97 10.53
CA ASP A 157 8.23 -7.81 11.98
C ASP A 157 7.30 -6.63 12.30
N ASP A 158 6.17 -6.91 12.97
CA ASP A 158 5.06 -5.98 13.17
C ASP A 158 5.17 -5.09 14.43
N GLN A 159 6.35 -5.00 15.04
CA GLN A 159 6.64 -4.16 16.20
C GLN A 159 6.07 -4.68 17.55
N GLN A 160 5.63 -5.94 17.63
CA GLN A 160 5.17 -6.54 18.89
C GLN A 160 6.29 -7.19 19.73
N ALA A 161 6.09 -7.16 21.05
CA ALA A 161 6.95 -7.84 22.00
C ALA A 161 6.86 -9.39 21.85
N GLY A 162 7.84 -9.94 21.15
CA GLY A 162 8.03 -11.36 20.90
C GLY A 162 8.28 -11.57 19.42
N ASP A 163 9.55 -11.72 19.04
CA ASP A 163 10.18 -11.89 17.70
C ASP A 163 9.48 -12.88 16.73
N ASP A 164 8.19 -12.73 16.48
CA ASP A 164 7.45 -13.56 15.55
C ASP A 164 7.44 -12.83 14.19
N GLU A 165 8.50 -13.05 13.40
CA GLU A 165 8.54 -12.66 11.98
C GLU A 165 7.43 -13.40 11.21
N ASP A 166 6.52 -12.64 10.58
CA ASP A 166 5.45 -13.20 9.77
C ASP A 166 5.84 -13.25 8.30
N ILE A 167 5.71 -14.43 7.68
CA ILE A 167 5.87 -14.58 6.23
C ILE A 167 4.61 -14.04 5.54
N VAL A 168 4.77 -12.96 4.79
CA VAL A 168 3.67 -12.31 4.05
C VAL A 168 3.66 -12.64 2.57
N PHE A 169 4.78 -13.12 2.03
CA PHE A 169 4.87 -13.57 0.64
C PHE A 169 5.84 -14.73 0.48
N GLN A 170 5.52 -15.66 -0.41
CA GLN A 170 6.41 -16.71 -0.89
C GLN A 170 6.10 -17.05 -2.34
N GLY A 171 7.11 -17.03 -3.20
CA GLY A 171 6.95 -17.27 -4.63
C GLY A 171 8.25 -17.07 -5.39
N THR A 172 8.14 -16.67 -6.65
CA THR A 172 9.25 -16.17 -7.46
C THR A 172 9.38 -14.66 -7.32
N LEU A 173 10.56 -14.12 -7.67
CA LEU A 173 10.78 -12.67 -7.73
C LEU A 173 9.84 -12.00 -8.74
N GLY A 174 9.50 -12.66 -9.85
CA GLY A 174 8.51 -12.15 -10.80
C GLY A 174 7.11 -12.03 -10.19
N GLU A 175 6.67 -13.05 -9.45
CA GLU A 175 5.39 -13.00 -8.72
C GLU A 175 5.39 -11.94 -7.63
N LEU A 176 6.55 -11.68 -6.99
CA LEU A 176 6.67 -10.61 -5.99
C LEU A 176 6.49 -9.23 -6.62
N ILE A 177 7.12 -9.00 -7.78
CA ILE A 177 7.00 -7.73 -8.53
C ILE A 177 5.54 -7.52 -8.93
N ASP A 178 4.88 -8.54 -9.49
CA ASP A 178 3.47 -8.48 -9.87
C ASP A 178 2.57 -8.16 -8.64
N GLU A 179 2.81 -8.79 -7.49
CA GLU A 179 2.05 -8.55 -6.26
C GLU A 179 2.24 -7.12 -5.72
N TRP A 180 3.47 -6.59 -5.77
CA TRP A 180 3.77 -5.24 -5.28
C TRP A 180 3.30 -4.15 -6.25
N ASP A 181 3.27 -4.41 -7.56
CA ASP A 181 2.66 -3.54 -8.58
C ASP A 181 1.15 -3.37 -8.39
N GLU A 182 0.45 -4.40 -7.88
CA GLU A 182 -0.98 -4.35 -7.58
C GLU A 182 -1.31 -3.61 -6.26
N GLY A 183 -0.32 -2.92 -5.66
CA GLY A 183 -0.50 -2.00 -4.54
C GLY A 183 0.08 -2.47 -3.22
N GLY A 184 1.18 -3.24 -3.24
CA GLY A 184 1.89 -3.88 -2.12
C GLY A 184 1.74 -3.23 -0.74
N LEU A 185 0.65 -3.53 -0.03
CA LEU A 185 0.44 -3.01 1.32
C LEU A 185 1.34 -3.77 2.31
N ILE A 186 2.12 -3.02 3.10
CA ILE A 186 2.70 -3.55 4.34
C ILE A 186 1.52 -3.87 5.24
N HIS A 187 1.20 -5.16 5.36
CA HIS A 187 0.10 -5.60 6.22
C HIS A 187 0.56 -5.52 7.67
N ALA A 188 0.09 -4.52 8.41
CA ALA A 188 0.18 -4.54 9.87
C ALA A 188 -0.95 -5.41 10.41
N TYR A 189 -0.62 -6.49 11.11
CA TYR A 189 -1.52 -7.30 11.93
C TYR A 189 -2.75 -7.91 11.23
N ALA A 190 -2.73 -9.22 10.98
CA ALA A 190 -3.93 -10.02 10.74
C ALA A 190 -4.20 -10.95 11.94
N GLY A 191 -5.03 -10.51 12.87
CA GLY A 191 -5.33 -11.23 14.10
C GLY A 191 -6.79 -11.62 14.26
N VAL A 192 -7.14 -12.08 15.47
CA VAL A 192 -8.51 -12.39 15.85
C VAL A 192 -8.81 -11.71 17.18
N GLU A 193 -9.61 -10.65 17.15
CA GLU A 193 -10.18 -10.07 18.37
C GLU A 193 -11.63 -10.54 18.54
N ASN A 194 -11.96 -11.02 19.74
CA ASN A 194 -13.32 -11.45 20.09
C ASN A 194 -13.94 -12.48 19.11
N ASP A 195 -13.14 -13.44 18.64
CA ASP A 195 -13.52 -14.46 17.63
C ASP A 195 -13.80 -13.91 16.22
N GLU A 196 -13.51 -12.63 15.95
CA GLU A 196 -13.60 -12.01 14.62
C GLU A 196 -12.21 -11.68 14.10
N PRO A 197 -11.90 -11.94 12.80
CA PRO A 197 -10.65 -11.52 12.22
C PRO A 197 -10.59 -9.98 12.23
N VAL A 198 -9.51 -9.43 12.78
CA VAL A 198 -9.20 -8.00 12.72
C VAL A 198 -7.92 -7.86 11.93
N VAL A 199 -7.93 -7.01 10.91
CA VAL A 199 -6.71 -6.60 10.22
C VAL A 199 -6.50 -5.13 10.54
N GLU A 200 -5.37 -4.78 11.18
CA GLU A 200 -5.20 -3.41 11.67
C GLU A 200 -4.48 -2.46 10.71
N TYR A 201 -3.53 -2.82 9.87
CA TYR A 201 -2.83 -1.95 8.90
C TYR A 201 -2.15 -0.65 9.43
N CYS A 202 -2.50 -0.15 10.61
CA CYS A 202 -2.10 1.14 11.12
C CYS A 202 -0.93 1.00 12.09
N HIS A 203 0.27 1.36 11.64
CA HIS A 203 1.48 1.25 12.44
C HIS A 203 1.55 2.37 13.49
N LEU A 204 1.93 2.01 14.72
CA LEU A 204 2.22 2.97 15.76
C LEU A 204 3.50 3.75 15.43
N PRO A 205 3.60 5.02 15.85
CA PRO A 205 4.78 5.80 15.56
C PRO A 205 6.00 5.27 16.34
N CYS A 206 7.14 5.14 15.67
CA CYS A 206 8.44 4.80 16.29
C CYS A 206 9.01 5.96 17.13
N GLU A 207 8.64 7.20 16.78
CA GLU A 207 9.10 8.42 17.45
C GLU A 207 7.96 9.43 17.48
N SER A 208 7.79 10.20 18.57
CA SER A 208 6.84 11.32 18.61
C SER A 208 7.26 12.41 19.60
N ASP A 209 7.03 13.66 19.21
CA ASP A 209 7.17 14.83 20.07
C ASP A 209 5.92 15.08 20.95
N VAL A 210 4.85 14.29 20.77
CA VAL A 210 3.61 14.44 21.51
C VAL A 210 3.74 13.73 22.87
N GLU A 211 3.64 14.51 23.95
CA GLU A 211 3.72 13.99 25.31
C GLU A 211 2.60 12.97 25.60
N GLY A 212 2.99 11.74 25.91
CA GLY A 212 2.06 10.63 26.17
C GLY A 212 1.54 9.93 24.92
N ALA A 213 2.15 10.16 23.76
CA ALA A 213 1.91 9.31 22.58
C ALA A 213 2.28 7.86 22.89
N GLU A 214 1.45 6.95 22.39
CA GLU A 214 1.77 5.54 22.31
C GLU A 214 2.75 5.34 21.15
N LEU A 215 3.89 4.71 21.43
CA LEU A 215 4.96 4.46 20.47
C LEU A 215 5.12 2.96 20.30
N ALA A 216 5.53 2.56 19.11
CA ALA A 216 6.08 1.24 18.89
C ALA A 216 7.40 1.07 19.68
N GLU A 217 7.68 -0.15 20.12
CA GLU A 217 8.97 -0.44 20.79
C GLU A 217 10.12 -0.41 19.76
N ASP A 218 9.86 -0.88 18.54
CA ASP A 218 10.82 -0.97 17.43
C ASP A 218 10.18 -0.50 16.09
N SER A 219 11.01 -0.28 15.06
CA SER A 219 10.54 -0.05 13.68
C SER A 219 9.90 -1.31 13.10
N VAL A 220 9.03 -1.15 12.11
CA VAL A 220 8.59 -2.29 11.29
C VAL A 220 9.78 -2.68 10.44
N GLU A 221 10.21 -3.94 10.52
CA GLU A 221 11.23 -4.47 9.61
C GLU A 221 10.53 -5.28 8.52
N VAL A 222 10.78 -4.95 7.25
CA VAL A 222 10.35 -5.75 6.12
C VAL A 222 11.59 -6.33 5.45
N CYS A 223 11.70 -7.65 5.36
CA CYS A 223 12.83 -8.29 4.69
C CYS A 223 12.39 -9.07 3.46
N VAL A 224 13.17 -8.98 2.39
CA VAL A 224 13.06 -9.83 1.20
C VAL A 224 14.30 -10.72 1.13
N TYR A 225 14.08 -12.03 1.20
CA TYR A 225 15.10 -13.03 0.95
C TYR A 225 14.94 -13.59 -0.45
N LEU A 226 16.03 -13.56 -1.23
CA LEU A 226 16.10 -14.09 -2.58
C LEU A 226 17.07 -15.26 -2.65
N TYR A 227 16.67 -16.31 -3.35
CA TYR A 227 17.51 -17.49 -3.58
C TYR A 227 17.38 -17.99 -5.01
N LEU A 228 18.50 -18.22 -5.70
CA LEU A 228 18.52 -18.74 -7.06
C LEU A 228 18.79 -20.26 -7.06
N PRO A 229 17.81 -21.13 -7.36
CA PRO A 229 17.97 -22.58 -7.20
C PRO A 229 19.05 -23.20 -8.11
N SER A 230 19.95 -23.98 -7.52
CA SER A 230 21.00 -24.71 -8.23
C SER A 230 20.52 -26.07 -8.75
N HIS A 231 21.32 -26.67 -9.64
CA HIS A 231 21.04 -28.03 -10.10
C HIS A 231 21.17 -29.06 -8.97
N GLY A 232 21.95 -28.74 -7.92
CA GLY A 232 22.13 -29.60 -6.76
C GLY A 232 20.88 -29.71 -5.89
N ASP A 233 19.97 -28.74 -6.01
CA ASP A 233 18.76 -28.65 -5.18
C ASP A 233 17.59 -29.46 -5.74
N ILE A 234 17.69 -29.92 -6.99
CA ILE A 234 16.59 -30.62 -7.67
C ILE A 234 16.22 -31.90 -6.92
N GLY A 235 14.97 -31.95 -6.44
CA GLY A 235 14.44 -33.07 -5.66
C GLY A 235 14.77 -33.00 -4.17
N GLU A 236 15.39 -31.92 -3.70
CA GLU A 236 15.63 -31.60 -2.29
C GLU A 236 14.63 -30.55 -1.80
N GLU A 237 14.43 -30.52 -0.48
CA GLU A 237 13.69 -29.46 0.22
C GLU A 237 14.67 -28.35 0.60
N VAL A 238 14.58 -27.20 -0.06
CA VAL A 238 15.44 -26.03 0.22
C VAL A 238 14.71 -25.07 1.15
N ALA A 239 15.38 -24.68 2.24
CA ALA A 239 14.87 -23.67 3.16
C ALA A 239 15.37 -22.27 2.75
N VAL A 240 14.44 -21.35 2.54
CA VAL A 240 14.66 -19.93 2.22
C VAL A 240 13.90 -19.13 3.28
N ASP A 241 14.63 -18.46 4.17
CA ASP A 241 14.09 -17.67 5.29
C ASP A 241 12.92 -18.35 6.05
N GLY A 242 13.13 -19.60 6.48
CA GLY A 242 12.12 -20.39 7.20
C GLY A 242 11.05 -21.06 6.32
N THR A 243 10.91 -20.66 5.05
CA THR A 243 10.02 -21.29 4.08
C THR A 243 10.71 -22.44 3.35
N THR A 244 10.01 -23.56 3.16
CA THR A 244 10.55 -24.73 2.43
C THR A 244 10.00 -24.80 1.02
N PHE A 245 10.89 -24.96 0.04
CA PHE A 245 10.55 -25.12 -1.38
C PHE A 245 10.95 -26.50 -1.89
N ASP A 246 10.02 -27.16 -2.59
CA ASP A 246 10.26 -28.39 -3.34
C ASP A 246 10.85 -28.04 -4.72
N ILE A 247 12.17 -28.14 -4.88
CA ILE A 247 12.82 -27.70 -6.11
C ILE A 247 12.67 -28.72 -7.23
N THR A 248 12.14 -28.28 -8.37
CA THR A 248 11.98 -29.09 -9.59
C THR A 248 13.02 -28.72 -10.65
N GLU A 249 13.20 -29.58 -11.66
CA GLU A 249 14.10 -29.29 -12.80
C GLU A 249 13.78 -27.98 -13.52
N GLN A 250 12.52 -27.51 -13.48
CA GLN A 250 12.11 -26.27 -14.14
C GLN A 250 12.54 -25.02 -13.36
N MET A 251 12.81 -25.14 -12.07
CA MET A 251 13.15 -24.02 -11.19
C MET A 251 14.65 -23.76 -11.14
N SER A 252 15.48 -24.70 -11.61
CA SER A 252 16.92 -24.49 -11.72
C SER A 252 17.30 -24.03 -13.12
N PRO A 253 17.73 -22.77 -13.31
CA PRO A 253 17.99 -22.21 -14.64
C PRO A 253 19.29 -22.72 -15.27
N GLY A 254 20.23 -23.22 -14.47
CA GLY A 254 21.57 -23.54 -14.97
C GLY A 254 22.21 -22.33 -15.64
N ASN A 255 22.63 -22.46 -16.90
CA ASN A 255 23.28 -21.37 -17.63
C ASN A 255 22.30 -20.33 -18.19
N LEU A 256 20.98 -20.56 -18.12
CA LEU A 256 19.98 -19.67 -18.75
C LEU A 256 20.05 -18.23 -18.24
N VAL A 257 20.40 -18.05 -16.96
CA VAL A 257 20.50 -16.75 -16.30
C VAL A 257 21.92 -16.22 -16.23
N GLN A 258 22.88 -16.86 -16.92
CA GLN A 258 24.28 -16.46 -16.84
C GLN A 258 24.48 -15.05 -17.42
N GLY A 259 24.92 -14.12 -16.58
CA GLY A 259 25.07 -12.71 -16.94
C GLY A 259 23.75 -11.93 -17.05
N ALA A 260 22.64 -12.52 -16.61
CA ALA A 260 21.42 -11.78 -16.36
C ALA A 260 21.61 -10.83 -15.17
N SER A 261 20.81 -9.77 -15.14
CA SER A 261 20.82 -8.81 -14.05
C SER A 261 19.40 -8.36 -13.73
N PHE A 262 19.21 -7.98 -12.47
CA PHE A 262 18.00 -7.37 -11.94
C PHE A 262 18.39 -6.09 -11.21
N SER A 263 17.60 -5.04 -11.39
CA SER A 263 17.68 -3.79 -10.63
C SER A 263 16.26 -3.41 -10.21
N GLY A 264 16.08 -2.95 -8.99
CA GLY A 264 14.76 -2.62 -8.47
C GLY A 264 14.75 -1.31 -7.70
N ASP A 265 13.85 -0.41 -8.07
CA ASP A 265 13.53 0.79 -7.30
C ASP A 265 12.36 0.48 -6.35
N VAL A 266 12.62 0.56 -5.05
CA VAL A 266 11.58 0.37 -4.03
C VAL A 266 11.00 1.72 -3.63
N HIS A 267 9.69 1.85 -3.74
CA HIS A 267 8.96 3.06 -3.39
C HIS A 267 8.13 2.84 -2.13
N PHE A 268 8.19 3.83 -1.24
CA PHE A 268 7.42 3.86 0.00
C PHE A 268 6.42 5.00 -0.05
N ALA A 269 5.15 4.68 0.26
CA ALA A 269 4.11 5.66 0.52
C ALA A 269 3.58 5.48 1.93
N ALA A 270 3.19 6.58 2.57
CA ALA A 270 2.55 6.51 3.88
C ALA A 270 1.41 7.52 3.99
N GLU A 271 0.34 7.11 4.65
CA GLU A 271 -0.83 7.95 4.91
C GLU A 271 -1.24 7.83 6.39
N GLN A 272 -1.59 8.95 7.00
CA GLN A 272 -2.03 8.95 8.40
C GLN A 272 -3.34 8.16 8.55
N CYS A 273 -3.45 7.32 9.58
CA CYS A 273 -4.65 6.49 9.75
C CYS A 273 -5.89 7.27 10.18
N ARG A 274 -5.67 8.37 10.91
CA ARG A 274 -6.76 9.15 11.48
C ARG A 274 -7.62 9.73 10.35
N HIS A 275 -8.89 9.31 10.31
CA HIS A 275 -9.86 9.71 9.29
C HIS A 275 -9.54 9.21 7.88
N ASN A 276 -8.82 8.09 7.76
CA ASN A 276 -8.51 7.45 6.49
C ASN A 276 -8.96 5.98 6.54
N ASP A 277 -10.19 5.72 6.09
CA ASP A 277 -10.77 4.36 6.10
C ASP A 277 -10.41 3.57 4.82
N ASP A 278 -9.78 4.21 3.83
CA ASP A 278 -9.46 3.65 2.51
C ASP A 278 -8.09 4.20 2.03
N PRO A 279 -7.00 3.79 2.70
CA PRO A 279 -5.67 4.33 2.43
C PRO A 279 -5.18 3.96 1.03
N PHE A 280 -4.45 4.88 0.40
CA PHE A 280 -3.89 4.72 -0.95
C PHE A 280 -4.94 4.43 -2.03
N ALA A 281 -6.22 4.71 -1.77
CA ALA A 281 -7.23 4.74 -2.80
C ALA A 281 -6.79 5.77 -3.84
N GLU A 282 -6.43 5.31 -5.05
CA GLU A 282 -6.21 6.22 -6.17
C GLU A 282 -7.45 7.11 -6.26
N GLU A 283 -7.26 8.44 -6.16
CA GLU A 283 -8.33 9.36 -6.49
C GLU A 283 -8.67 9.08 -7.96
N ALA A 284 -9.68 8.25 -8.19
CA ALA A 284 -10.29 8.10 -9.49
C ALA A 284 -10.67 9.52 -9.87
N GLU A 285 -9.90 10.14 -10.77
CA GLU A 285 -10.14 11.51 -11.21
C GLU A 285 -11.62 11.57 -11.52
N SER A 286 -12.37 12.28 -10.66
CA SER A 286 -13.76 12.52 -10.91
C SER A 286 -13.76 13.41 -12.14
N ASP A 287 -13.94 12.81 -13.31
CA ASP A 287 -14.37 13.48 -14.51
C ASP A 287 -15.71 14.14 -14.17
N ASP A 288 -15.67 15.30 -13.51
CA ASP A 288 -16.83 16.15 -13.29
C ASP A 288 -16.98 17.04 -14.52
N PRO A 289 -17.95 16.79 -15.42
CA PRO A 289 -18.11 17.57 -16.62
C PRO A 289 -18.93 18.82 -16.27
N ALA A 290 -18.39 19.73 -15.47
CA ALA A 290 -19.17 20.89 -15.03
C ALA A 290 -18.32 22.11 -14.62
N ASN A 291 -17.50 22.65 -15.51
CA ASN A 291 -17.16 24.08 -15.41
C ASN A 291 -16.88 24.75 -16.76
N GLU A 292 -17.88 24.82 -17.64
CA GLU A 292 -18.04 25.99 -18.52
C GLU A 292 -19.15 26.87 -17.95
N SER A 293 -18.77 27.76 -17.05
CA SER A 293 -19.58 28.92 -16.68
C SER A 293 -19.49 29.97 -17.79
N ASP A 294 -20.22 29.73 -18.88
CA ASP A 294 -20.42 30.70 -19.94
C ASP A 294 -21.47 31.73 -19.48
N VAL A 295 -21.01 32.71 -18.69
CA VAL A 295 -21.75 33.95 -18.43
C VAL A 295 -21.31 34.97 -19.48
N SER A 296 -22.00 35.01 -20.61
CA SER A 296 -22.06 36.21 -21.44
C SER A 296 -23.51 36.63 -21.65
N GLY A 297 -23.88 37.71 -20.96
CA GLY A 297 -25.18 38.35 -21.03
C GLY A 297 -25.41 39.07 -22.36
N ASP A 298 -26.67 39.07 -22.73
CA ASP A 298 -27.30 39.57 -23.95
C ASP A 298 -27.26 41.10 -24.14
N ASP A 299 -27.23 41.45 -25.42
CA ASP A 299 -27.71 42.63 -26.15
C ASP A 299 -27.18 44.07 -25.95
N GLY A 300 -26.79 44.69 -27.09
CA GLY A 300 -26.86 46.14 -27.28
C GLY A 300 -25.90 46.80 -28.30
N GLY A 301 -26.33 46.94 -29.58
CA GLY A 301 -26.18 48.23 -30.29
C GLY A 301 -25.26 48.38 -31.51
N ASN A 302 -25.84 48.18 -32.71
CA ASN A 302 -25.86 49.03 -33.93
C ASN A 302 -24.58 49.69 -34.55
N ALA A 303 -24.44 49.45 -35.86
CA ALA A 303 -23.77 50.22 -36.95
C ALA A 303 -22.22 50.36 -36.90
N THR A 304 -21.45 50.10 -37.97
CA THR A 304 -21.50 50.78 -39.29
C THR A 304 -20.66 50.02 -40.32
N ALA A 305 -21.05 50.09 -41.60
CA ALA A 305 -20.33 49.58 -42.78
C ALA A 305 -19.06 50.38 -43.14
N LEU A 306 -18.16 49.77 -43.92
CA LEU A 306 -17.23 50.28 -44.97
C LEU A 306 -16.18 49.16 -45.24
N ASP A 307 -16.22 48.42 -46.37
CA ASP A 307 -15.66 48.69 -47.72
C ASP A 307 -14.12 48.75 -47.84
N GLY A 308 -13.60 48.06 -48.87
CA GLY A 308 -12.21 48.05 -49.37
C GLY A 308 -11.33 46.92 -48.80
N GLY A 309 -10.69 46.02 -49.55
CA GLY A 309 -10.21 46.08 -50.92
C GLY A 309 -8.72 45.67 -50.94
N GLU A 310 -8.41 44.57 -51.66
CA GLU A 310 -7.13 44.20 -52.28
C GLU A 310 -5.80 44.39 -51.52
N ASN A 311 -5.16 43.28 -51.14
CA ASN A 311 -4.06 42.65 -51.90
C ASN A 311 -3.62 41.34 -51.23
#